data_AF-A0A0D5CGN2-F1
#
_entry.id   AF-A0A0D5CGN2-F1
#
_cell.length_a   1.000
_cell.length_b   1.000
_cell.length_c   1.000
_cell.angle_alpha   90.00
_cell.angle_beta   90.00
_cell.angle_gamma   90.00
#
_symmetry.space_group_name_H-M   'P 1'
#
loop_
_entity.id
_entity.type
_entity.pdbx_description
1 polymer ?
#
loop_
_entity_poly.entity_id
_entity_poly.type
_entity_poly.pdbx_seq_one_letter_code
_entity_poly.pdbx_strand_id
1 'polypeptide(L)'
;MTPRSVRRRLAVALVAIVPLAVAGLFIGSLSDVATGVERVPAAIVNQDEIVQQKAQDGTESPVLAGRLLVTQLTSDDNQAFDWTITNADEAQRMLDDGEVYAVLTVPKDFSASIVSLSTDAPQRAQISVKTDDAHGYLTGAATQAVGVGMTSAFGNAITSQFVSGIYTTFGSLTGSLTDAGAGADKLADGATQLSSGATTLGDGITQLGDGVGRSQQGASQLADGLGTYTGGVSQLSSGLDRLQAGAAGLSQVSDGVGQYAGGAGQIAAQVAGLRQQLAANPQSAPIAAQLEPLEKGLDQYAAQGQTLASQAAAGIQGVQQGIGQSASGASQLAANGGALVSGARQLSDGLGQLRTGTTSAATGAGDLATGADALSSGATELGTGLMQGAEQIPSLDADQASQASGVVADPVGLTVERENEIGNPGDAIAAIFVPIGLWLGAFATFLVLRPAARRLLASSAATGRVMGRVLARAALIALAQVVLLVALVHAALGLSLALLPATLGFAAVTAAAFTAIHYLLRQAFGRAGLVVSLILLAIQAASMGGVIPLQLVAAPFQAISPFLPLTYAASGMQAIIAGGAPGLAWGAAGMLVVFLLLSLAVSYLVTRRSRRATSLGLVPGTAPSSVAVAV
;
A
#
# COMPACT_ATOMS: atom_id res chain seq x y z
N MET A 1 25.42 72.72 38.50
CA MET A 1 26.35 72.09 37.53
C MET A 1 26.73 73.10 36.46
N THR A 2 28.01 73.26 36.14
CA THR A 2 28.41 74.21 35.08
C THR A 2 28.08 73.63 33.69
N PRO A 3 27.66 74.45 32.70
CA PRO A 3 27.31 73.98 31.36
C PRO A 3 28.45 73.23 30.64
N ARG A 4 29.71 73.41 31.09
CA ARG A 4 30.88 72.66 30.60
C ARG A 4 30.92 71.21 31.10
N SER A 5 30.50 70.92 32.35
CA SER A 5 30.52 69.56 32.89
C SER A 5 29.39 68.70 32.31
N VAL A 6 28.23 69.31 32.03
CA VAL A 6 27.11 68.64 31.33
C VAL A 6 27.50 68.28 29.89
N ARG A 7 28.12 69.20 29.14
CA ARG A 7 28.61 68.92 27.78
C ARG A 7 29.67 67.82 27.73
N ARG A 8 30.58 67.77 28.71
CA ARG A 8 31.61 66.71 28.78
C ARG A 8 31.01 65.34 29.14
N ARG A 9 30.04 65.29 30.07
CA ARG A 9 29.33 64.05 30.41
C ARG A 9 28.46 63.55 29.26
N LEU A 10 27.76 64.45 28.56
CA LEU A 10 27.01 64.12 27.35
C LEU A 10 27.92 63.62 26.22
N ALA A 11 29.10 64.22 26.02
CA ALA A 11 30.06 63.75 25.03
C ALA A 11 30.60 62.34 25.34
N VAL A 12 30.89 62.04 26.61
CA VAL A 12 31.33 60.70 27.05
C VAL A 12 30.20 59.68 26.90
N ALA A 13 28.96 60.04 27.27
CA ALA A 13 27.79 59.18 27.07
C ALA A 13 27.55 58.89 25.57
N LEU A 14 27.65 59.91 24.70
CA LEU A 14 27.56 59.75 23.25
C LEU A 14 28.62 58.79 22.70
N VAL A 15 29.87 58.88 23.17
CA VAL A 15 30.94 57.95 22.76
C VAL A 15 30.65 56.52 23.22
N ALA A 16 30.08 56.33 24.41
CA ALA A 16 29.69 55.00 24.91
C ALA A 16 28.47 54.40 24.17
N ILE A 17 27.58 55.24 23.63
CA ILE A 17 26.39 54.81 22.87
C ILE A 17 26.77 54.38 21.46
N VAL A 18 27.82 54.94 20.84
CA VAL A 18 28.18 54.61 19.45
C VAL A 18 28.42 53.11 19.23
N PRO A 19 29.24 52.39 20.03
CA PRO A 19 29.39 50.94 19.87
C PRO A 19 28.08 50.15 20.03
N LEU A 20 27.22 50.56 20.97
CA LEU A 20 25.91 49.93 21.18
C LEU A 20 24.95 50.18 20.02
N ALA A 21 24.96 51.38 19.44
CA ALA A 21 24.18 51.71 18.25
C ALA A 21 24.66 50.92 17.03
N VAL A 22 25.98 50.75 16.86
CA VAL A 22 26.55 49.92 15.78
C VAL A 22 26.13 48.47 15.94
N ALA A 23 26.32 47.89 17.12
CA ALA A 23 25.94 46.51 17.40
C ALA A 23 24.42 46.30 17.29
N GLY A 24 23.62 47.22 17.81
CA GLY A 24 22.16 47.16 17.74
C GLY A 24 21.61 47.29 16.31
N LEU A 25 22.20 48.14 15.47
CA LEU A 25 21.84 48.22 14.05
C LEU A 25 22.20 46.95 13.30
N PHE A 26 23.38 46.36 13.58
CA PHE A 26 23.79 45.11 12.95
C PHE A 26 22.88 43.94 13.39
N ILE A 27 22.62 43.78 14.69
CA ILE A 27 21.69 42.76 15.21
C ILE A 27 20.28 42.97 14.66
N GLY A 28 19.78 44.21 14.65
CA GLY A 28 18.46 44.54 14.12
C GLY A 28 18.35 44.29 12.61
N SER A 29 19.44 44.39 11.86
CA SER A 29 19.45 44.04 10.44
C SER A 29 19.30 42.54 10.20
N LEU A 30 19.72 41.71 11.16
CA LEU A 30 19.66 40.25 11.08
C LEU A 30 18.45 39.62 11.78
N SER A 31 17.52 40.42 12.33
CA SER A 31 16.39 39.91 13.13
C SER A 31 15.46 38.98 12.35
N ASP A 32 15.36 39.19 11.03
CA ASP A 32 14.41 38.49 10.16
C ASP A 32 15.10 37.47 9.25
N VAL A 33 16.38 37.13 9.49
CA VAL A 33 17.13 36.23 8.61
C VAL A 33 16.52 34.82 8.60
N ALA A 34 16.00 34.35 9.75
CA ALA A 34 15.42 33.02 9.87
C ALA A 34 14.13 32.83 9.05
N THR A 35 13.28 33.87 8.96
CA THR A 35 12.06 33.88 8.13
C THR A 35 12.26 34.58 6.80
N GLY A 36 13.47 35.09 6.55
CA GLY A 36 13.77 35.89 5.37
C GLY A 36 14.18 35.08 4.16
N VAL A 37 14.44 33.79 4.34
CA VAL A 37 14.77 32.87 3.25
C VAL A 37 13.58 32.77 2.27
N GLU A 38 12.34 32.82 2.78
CA GLU A 38 11.10 32.83 2.00
C GLU A 38 10.98 34.04 1.06
N ARG A 39 11.77 35.11 1.27
CA ARG A 39 11.81 36.31 0.42
C ARG A 39 12.93 36.29 -0.60
N VAL A 40 13.79 35.26 -0.58
CA VAL A 40 14.88 35.11 -1.55
C VAL A 40 14.25 34.60 -2.85
N PRO A 41 14.32 35.36 -3.95
CA PRO A 41 13.71 34.94 -5.20
C PRO A 41 14.47 33.75 -5.80
N ALA A 42 13.71 32.72 -6.20
CA ALA A 42 14.22 31.54 -6.87
C ALA A 42 13.30 31.17 -8.03
N ALA A 43 13.86 30.63 -9.11
CA ALA A 43 13.09 30.14 -10.24
C ALA A 43 12.97 28.61 -10.20
N ILE A 44 11.83 28.09 -10.64
CA ILE A 44 11.64 26.65 -10.86
C ILE A 44 11.24 26.40 -12.33
N VAL A 45 11.98 25.49 -12.96
CA VAL A 45 11.78 25.07 -14.35
C VAL A 45 11.36 23.61 -14.34
N ASN A 46 10.12 23.33 -14.73
CA ASN A 46 9.62 21.97 -14.83
C ASN A 46 9.57 21.52 -16.29
N GLN A 47 10.48 20.63 -16.67
CA GLN A 47 10.52 20.03 -18.01
C GLN A 47 9.89 18.62 -18.04
N ASP A 48 9.45 18.10 -16.90
CA ASP A 48 8.95 16.74 -16.74
C ASP A 48 7.81 16.39 -17.70
N GLU A 49 7.90 15.21 -18.31
CA GLU A 49 6.86 14.66 -19.19
C GLU A 49 5.97 13.67 -18.43
N ILE A 50 4.68 13.69 -18.74
CA ILE A 50 3.72 12.78 -18.12
C ILE A 50 3.97 11.37 -18.61
N VAL A 51 4.12 10.43 -17.68
CA VAL A 51 4.30 9.00 -17.99
C VAL A 51 3.01 8.25 -17.67
N GLN A 52 2.58 7.36 -18.57
CA GLN A 52 1.45 6.46 -18.29
C GLN A 52 1.96 5.21 -17.60
N GLN A 53 1.46 4.96 -16.39
CA GLN A 53 1.72 3.72 -15.66
C GLN A 53 0.55 2.77 -15.86
N LYS A 54 0.83 1.55 -16.29
CA LYS A 54 -0.17 0.49 -16.43
C LYS A 54 -0.20 -0.35 -15.16
N ALA A 55 -1.34 -0.35 -14.48
CA ALA A 55 -1.58 -1.21 -13.34
C ALA A 55 -1.73 -2.68 -13.78
N GLN A 56 -1.61 -3.61 -12.83
CA GLN A 56 -1.72 -5.06 -13.10
C GLN A 56 -3.09 -5.48 -13.66
N ASP A 57 -4.15 -4.70 -13.40
CA ASP A 57 -5.50 -4.91 -13.93
C ASP A 57 -5.67 -4.39 -15.37
N GLY A 58 -4.62 -3.81 -15.96
CA GLY A 58 -4.60 -3.25 -17.30
C GLY A 58 -5.00 -1.77 -17.38
N THR A 59 -5.37 -1.14 -16.27
CA THR A 59 -5.74 0.29 -16.22
C THR A 59 -4.52 1.18 -16.37
N GLU A 60 -4.59 2.20 -17.23
CA GLU A 60 -3.53 3.20 -17.37
C GLU A 60 -3.85 4.42 -16.50
N SER A 61 -2.86 4.90 -15.74
CA SER A 61 -2.95 6.10 -14.92
C SER A 61 -1.78 7.04 -15.20
N PRO A 62 -2.01 8.36 -15.32
CA PRO A 62 -0.96 9.32 -15.56
C PRO A 62 -0.16 9.58 -14.27
N VAL A 63 1.16 9.46 -14.36
CA VAL A 63 2.11 9.82 -13.30
C VAL A 63 2.69 11.19 -13.60
N LEU A 64 2.54 12.11 -12.64
CA LEU A 64 2.83 13.54 -12.75
C LEU A 64 3.85 13.98 -11.68
N ALA A 65 4.89 13.18 -11.42
CA ALA A 65 5.76 13.36 -10.27
C ALA A 65 6.45 14.73 -10.24
N GLY A 66 6.87 15.27 -11.39
CA GLY A 66 7.48 16.60 -11.46
C GLY A 66 6.50 17.71 -11.09
N ARG A 67 5.22 17.59 -11.48
CA ARG A 67 4.18 18.54 -11.09
C ARG A 67 3.88 18.49 -9.60
N LEU A 68 3.86 17.29 -9.01
CA LEU A 68 3.69 17.12 -7.57
C LEU A 68 4.86 17.76 -6.81
N LEU A 69 6.09 17.56 -7.28
CA LEU A 69 7.28 18.19 -6.69
C LEU A 69 7.18 19.73 -6.76
N VAL A 70 6.84 20.30 -7.92
CA VAL A 70 6.63 21.76 -8.07
C VAL A 70 5.57 22.24 -7.09
N THR A 71 4.43 21.56 -7.02
CA THR A 71 3.32 21.93 -6.13
C THR A 71 3.76 21.92 -4.66
N GLN A 72 4.54 20.90 -4.26
CA GLN A 72 5.07 20.78 -2.90
C GLN A 72 6.06 21.90 -2.58
N LEU A 73 6.94 22.25 -3.52
CA LEU A 73 7.94 23.31 -3.33
C LEU A 73 7.32 24.72 -3.31
N THR A 74 6.23 24.93 -4.04
CA THR A 74 5.53 26.22 -4.13
C THR A 74 4.33 26.34 -3.18
N SER A 75 4.05 25.32 -2.36
CA SER A 75 2.95 25.39 -1.37
C SER A 75 3.30 26.29 -0.18
N ASP A 76 2.31 27.04 0.32
CA ASP A 76 2.47 27.95 1.47
C ASP A 76 3.05 27.24 2.72
N ASP A 77 2.76 25.94 2.91
CA ASP A 77 3.22 25.16 4.06
C ASP A 77 4.71 24.75 3.98
N ASN A 78 5.34 24.85 2.81
CA ASN A 78 6.73 24.41 2.57
C ASN A 78 7.56 25.43 1.77
N GLN A 79 7.12 26.68 1.71
CA GLN A 79 7.75 27.73 0.92
C GLN A 79 9.09 28.12 1.54
N ALA A 80 10.18 27.55 1.04
CA ALA A 80 11.53 27.93 1.49
C ALA A 80 12.10 29.16 0.75
N PHE A 81 11.55 29.48 -0.44
CA PHE A 81 11.97 30.58 -1.32
C PHE A 81 10.75 31.25 -1.96
N ASP A 82 10.94 32.47 -2.46
CA ASP A 82 9.95 33.15 -3.30
C ASP A 82 10.03 32.58 -4.72
N TRP A 83 9.34 31.46 -4.93
CA TRP A 83 9.40 30.68 -6.17
C TRP A 83 8.64 31.34 -7.32
N THR A 84 9.35 31.56 -8.43
CA THR A 84 8.76 31.91 -9.73
C THR A 84 8.82 30.71 -10.67
N ILE A 85 7.67 30.20 -11.10
CA ILE A 85 7.60 29.14 -12.11
C ILE A 85 7.82 29.75 -13.49
N THR A 86 8.85 29.31 -14.20
CA THR A 86 9.18 29.86 -15.53
C THR A 86 9.84 28.81 -16.45
N ASN A 87 10.21 29.20 -17.67
CA ASN A 87 10.92 28.35 -18.63
C ASN A 87 12.45 28.47 -18.47
N ALA A 88 13.21 27.53 -19.06
CA ALA A 88 14.66 27.46 -18.88
C ALA A 88 15.40 28.72 -19.34
N ASP A 89 15.02 29.28 -20.48
CA ASP A 89 15.69 30.46 -21.05
C ASP A 89 15.47 31.70 -20.18
N GLU A 90 14.25 31.87 -19.67
CA GLU A 90 13.90 32.98 -18.79
C GLU A 90 14.51 32.81 -17.39
N ALA A 91 14.50 31.60 -16.83
CA ALA A 91 15.15 31.32 -15.55
C ALA A 91 16.66 31.63 -15.59
N GLN A 92 17.37 31.27 -16.67
CA GLN A 92 18.78 31.59 -16.81
C GLN A 92 19.00 33.11 -16.90
N ARG A 93 18.16 33.84 -17.66
CA ARG A 93 18.25 35.31 -17.69
C ARG A 93 18.02 35.95 -16.33
N MET A 94 17.00 35.50 -15.60
CA MET A 94 16.72 35.98 -14.24
C MET A 94 17.90 35.70 -13.30
N LEU A 95 18.61 34.58 -13.47
CA LEU A 95 19.81 34.27 -12.70
C LEU A 95 20.99 35.18 -13.08
N ASP A 96 21.24 35.36 -14.37
CA ASP A 96 22.31 36.22 -14.91
C ASP A 96 22.13 37.68 -14.48
N ASP A 97 20.88 38.18 -14.47
CA ASP A 97 20.52 39.54 -14.07
C ASP A 97 20.44 39.73 -12.55
N GLY A 98 20.48 38.64 -11.77
CA GLY A 98 20.35 38.65 -10.31
C GLY A 98 18.92 38.92 -9.82
N GLU A 99 17.91 38.72 -10.67
CA GLU A 99 16.49 38.75 -10.29
C GLU A 99 16.13 37.54 -9.42
N VAL A 100 16.75 36.38 -9.69
CA VAL A 100 16.71 35.20 -8.83
C VAL A 100 18.13 34.77 -8.46
N TYR A 101 18.26 34.10 -7.32
CA TYR A 101 19.56 33.62 -6.85
C TYR A 101 19.77 32.11 -7.05
N ALA A 102 18.70 31.41 -7.45
CA ALA A 102 18.74 29.98 -7.71
C ALA A 102 17.71 29.58 -8.75
N VAL A 103 18.07 28.58 -9.56
CA VAL A 103 17.19 27.96 -10.54
C VAL A 103 17.14 26.46 -10.26
N LEU A 104 15.99 25.93 -9.87
CA LEU A 104 15.74 24.50 -9.72
C LEU A 104 15.11 23.96 -11.01
N THR A 105 15.75 22.95 -11.62
CA THR A 105 15.25 22.32 -12.85
C THR A 105 14.86 20.87 -12.58
N VAL A 106 13.61 20.53 -12.91
CA VAL A 106 13.10 19.18 -12.97
C VAL A 106 13.24 18.71 -14.43
N PRO A 107 14.01 17.66 -14.73
CA PRO A 107 14.25 17.23 -16.12
C PRO A 107 13.05 16.48 -16.70
N LYS A 108 13.10 16.24 -18.01
CA LYS A 108 12.03 15.59 -18.78
C LYS A 108 11.70 14.17 -18.37
N ASP A 109 12.68 13.45 -17.85
CA ASP A 109 12.61 12.04 -17.48
C ASP A 109 12.26 11.81 -16.01
N PHE A 110 11.99 12.87 -15.23
CA PHE A 110 11.78 12.77 -13.79
C PHE A 110 10.66 11.79 -13.41
N SER A 111 9.47 11.91 -14.00
CA SER A 111 8.35 10.98 -13.79
C SER A 111 8.69 9.56 -14.26
N ALA A 112 9.47 9.40 -15.33
CA ALA A 112 9.89 8.09 -15.81
C ALA A 112 10.85 7.42 -14.81
N SER A 113 11.79 8.17 -14.24
CA SER A 113 12.68 7.70 -13.19
C SER A 113 11.91 7.28 -11.94
N ILE A 114 10.90 8.04 -11.50
CA ILE A 114 10.05 7.65 -10.37
C ILE A 114 9.28 6.36 -10.65
N VAL A 115 8.70 6.18 -11.84
CA VAL A 115 8.01 4.93 -12.21
C VAL A 115 8.99 3.75 -12.28
N SER A 116 10.23 3.98 -12.73
CA SER A 116 11.26 2.95 -12.84
C SER A 116 11.64 2.30 -11.50
N LEU A 117 11.37 2.96 -10.36
CA LEU A 117 11.59 2.40 -9.02
C LEU A 117 10.82 1.09 -8.78
N SER A 118 9.72 0.88 -9.50
CA SER A 118 8.91 -0.34 -9.45
C SER A 118 9.30 -1.41 -10.48
N THR A 119 10.41 -1.22 -11.19
CA THR A 119 10.90 -2.10 -12.25
C THR A 119 12.24 -2.74 -11.86
N ASP A 120 12.69 -3.73 -12.65
CA ASP A 120 13.95 -4.45 -12.41
C ASP A 120 15.21 -3.59 -12.66
N ALA A 121 15.05 -2.37 -13.19
CA ALA A 121 16.14 -1.43 -13.48
C ALA A 121 15.82 -0.02 -12.95
N PRO A 122 15.85 0.19 -11.63
CA PRO A 122 15.51 1.47 -11.03
C PRO A 122 16.51 2.55 -11.40
N GLN A 123 16.00 3.71 -11.83
CA GLN A 123 16.80 4.89 -12.13
C GLN A 123 16.51 6.01 -11.13
N ARG A 124 17.58 6.65 -10.67
CA ARG A 124 17.49 7.78 -9.75
C ARG A 124 17.00 9.02 -10.51
N ALA A 125 15.95 9.67 -10.00
CA ALA A 125 15.43 10.89 -10.57
C ALA A 125 16.33 12.07 -10.19
N GLN A 126 17.13 12.59 -11.12
CA GLN A 126 18.03 13.70 -10.83
C GLN A 126 17.33 15.04 -11.04
N ILE A 127 17.45 15.96 -10.11
CA ILE A 127 17.11 17.37 -10.33
C ILE A 127 18.37 18.21 -10.20
N SER A 128 18.40 19.38 -10.83
CA SER A 128 19.56 20.27 -10.78
C SER A 128 19.21 21.61 -10.16
N VAL A 129 20.08 22.11 -9.30
CA VAL A 129 20.01 23.49 -8.78
C VAL A 129 21.21 24.25 -9.30
N LYS A 130 20.96 25.36 -9.97
CA LYS A 130 21.97 26.30 -10.46
C LYS A 130 21.92 27.59 -9.65
N THR A 131 23.08 28.13 -9.28
CA THR A 131 23.23 29.41 -8.55
C THR A 131 24.39 30.21 -9.14
N ASP A 132 24.43 31.52 -8.90
CA ASP A 132 25.53 32.40 -9.36
C ASP A 132 26.14 33.18 -8.18
N ASP A 133 27.41 32.91 -7.91
CA ASP A 133 28.15 33.53 -6.81
C ASP A 133 28.43 35.04 -7.05
N ALA A 134 28.34 35.51 -8.30
CA ALA A 134 28.49 36.93 -8.63
C ALA A 134 27.43 37.81 -7.98
N HIS A 135 26.25 37.24 -7.67
CA HIS A 135 25.13 37.93 -7.03
C HIS A 135 25.03 37.66 -5.52
N GLY A 136 25.74 36.65 -4.98
CA GLY A 136 25.72 36.35 -3.54
C GLY A 136 26.40 35.04 -3.15
N TYR A 137 27.56 35.09 -2.49
CA TYR A 137 28.32 33.89 -2.10
C TYR A 137 27.58 32.98 -1.10
N LEU A 138 27.04 33.51 0.01
CA LEU A 138 26.28 32.65 0.94
C LEU A 138 24.91 32.29 0.39
N THR A 139 24.43 32.94 -0.67
CA THR A 139 23.19 32.54 -1.34
C THR A 139 23.36 31.23 -2.07
N GLY A 140 24.48 31.03 -2.78
CA GLY A 140 24.79 29.75 -3.42
C GLY A 140 24.86 28.60 -2.40
N ALA A 141 25.63 28.80 -1.32
CA ALA A 141 25.80 27.80 -0.27
C ALA A 141 24.53 27.53 0.56
N ALA A 142 23.76 28.58 0.90
CA ALA A 142 22.50 28.42 1.63
C ALA A 142 21.42 27.78 0.75
N THR A 143 21.35 28.14 -0.53
CA THR A 143 20.37 27.56 -1.46
C THR A 143 20.69 26.10 -1.78
N GLN A 144 21.97 25.75 -1.85
CA GLN A 144 22.40 24.35 -1.89
C GLN A 144 21.95 23.59 -0.64
N ALA A 145 22.16 24.12 0.56
CA ALA A 145 21.78 23.45 1.81
C ALA A 145 20.26 23.23 1.92
N VAL A 146 19.47 24.22 1.52
CA VAL A 146 18.00 24.14 1.52
C VAL A 146 17.51 23.20 0.41
N GLY A 147 18.08 23.27 -0.79
CA GLY A 147 17.78 22.36 -1.90
C GLY A 147 18.06 20.89 -1.58
N VAL A 148 19.21 20.59 -0.95
CA VAL A 148 19.53 19.25 -0.45
C VAL A 148 18.50 18.80 0.61
N GLY A 149 18.17 19.66 1.57
CA GLY A 149 17.20 19.32 2.62
C GLY A 149 15.80 18.99 2.07
N MET A 150 15.30 19.77 1.11
CA MET A 150 13.98 19.57 0.52
C MET A 150 13.92 18.33 -0.39
N THR A 151 14.97 18.09 -1.18
CA THR A 151 15.07 16.90 -2.05
C THR A 151 15.21 15.62 -1.24
N SER A 152 15.99 15.64 -0.15
CA SER A 152 16.05 14.52 0.78
C SER A 152 14.70 14.26 1.48
N ALA A 153 13.96 15.31 1.87
CA ALA A 153 12.64 15.14 2.48
C ALA A 153 11.63 14.50 1.50
N PHE A 154 11.63 14.94 0.24
CA PHE A 154 10.80 14.36 -0.80
C PHE A 154 11.21 12.92 -1.15
N GLY A 155 12.53 12.66 -1.26
CA GLY A 155 13.08 11.32 -1.46
C GLY A 155 12.65 10.34 -0.37
N ASN A 156 12.77 10.75 0.90
CA ASN A 156 12.32 9.96 2.05
C ASN A 156 10.82 9.64 2.01
N ALA A 157 9.98 10.59 1.57
CA ALA A 157 8.54 10.35 1.42
C ALA A 157 8.24 9.28 0.36
N ILE A 158 8.93 9.34 -0.79
CA ILE A 158 8.83 8.32 -1.85
C ILE A 158 9.31 6.96 -1.34
N THR A 159 10.47 6.90 -0.69
CA THR A 159 11.03 5.68 -0.12
C THR A 159 10.08 5.06 0.90
N SER A 160 9.49 5.87 1.80
CA SER A 160 8.52 5.39 2.79
C SER A 160 7.29 4.76 2.14
N GLN A 161 6.73 5.41 1.12
CA GLN A 161 5.58 4.90 0.39
C GLN A 161 5.90 3.59 -0.37
N PHE A 162 7.08 3.51 -0.98
CA PHE A 162 7.55 2.32 -1.67
C PHE A 162 7.81 1.13 -0.72
N VAL A 163 8.55 1.36 0.37
CA VAL A 163 8.87 0.34 1.39
C VAL A 163 7.59 -0.15 2.08
N SER A 164 6.65 0.75 2.39
CA SER A 164 5.35 0.39 2.95
C SER A 164 4.53 -0.46 1.97
N GLY A 165 4.49 -0.10 0.69
CA GLY A 165 3.81 -0.86 -0.36
C GLY A 165 4.37 -2.26 -0.55
N ILE A 166 5.70 -2.41 -0.54
CA ILE A 166 6.40 -3.70 -0.62
C ILE A 166 6.09 -4.57 0.61
N TYR A 167 6.24 -4.02 1.82
CA TYR A 167 6.06 -4.80 3.05
C TYR A 167 4.62 -5.27 3.22
N THR A 168 3.65 -4.42 2.87
CA THR A 168 2.23 -4.78 2.89
C THR A 168 1.88 -5.83 1.83
N THR A 169 2.40 -5.67 0.60
CA THR A 169 2.15 -6.62 -0.49
C THR A 169 2.73 -7.99 -0.17
N PHE A 170 4.01 -8.08 0.21
CA PHE A 170 4.64 -9.36 0.55
C PHE A 170 4.06 -9.97 1.82
N GLY A 171 3.83 -9.18 2.86
CA GLY A 171 3.18 -9.66 4.08
C GLY A 171 1.79 -10.23 3.82
N SER A 172 0.98 -9.55 2.99
CA SER A 172 -0.36 -10.03 2.61
C SER A 172 -0.31 -11.29 1.73
N LEU A 173 0.68 -11.41 0.85
CA LEU A 173 0.86 -12.58 -0.01
C LEU A 173 1.29 -13.81 0.79
N THR A 174 2.29 -13.68 1.67
CA THR A 174 2.69 -14.77 2.58
C THR A 174 1.53 -15.20 3.46
N GLY A 175 0.75 -14.25 4.01
CA GLY A 175 -0.45 -14.56 4.79
C GLY A 175 -1.49 -15.31 3.98
N SER A 176 -1.77 -14.84 2.76
CA SER A 176 -2.77 -15.47 1.88
C SER A 176 -2.36 -16.88 1.43
N LEU A 177 -1.08 -17.12 1.14
CA LEU A 177 -0.57 -18.46 0.81
C LEU A 177 -0.63 -19.40 2.02
N THR A 178 -0.33 -18.90 3.21
CA THR A 178 -0.47 -19.65 4.47
C THR A 178 -1.92 -20.03 4.72
N ASP A 179 -2.86 -19.09 4.57
CA ASP A 179 -4.30 -19.35 4.73
C ASP A 179 -4.81 -20.36 3.69
N ALA A 180 -4.34 -20.25 2.44
CA ALA A 180 -4.65 -21.20 1.38
C ALA A 180 -4.11 -22.60 1.69
N GLY A 181 -2.87 -22.70 2.22
CA GLY A 181 -2.29 -23.95 2.71
C GLY A 181 -3.14 -24.59 3.80
N ALA A 182 -3.55 -23.83 4.81
CA ALA A 182 -4.45 -24.30 5.86
C ALA A 182 -5.84 -24.70 5.32
N GLY A 183 -6.31 -24.04 4.27
CA GLY A 183 -7.53 -24.41 3.54
C GLY A 183 -7.40 -25.77 2.84
N ALA A 184 -6.25 -26.04 2.23
CA ALA A 184 -5.95 -27.33 1.60
C ALA A 184 -5.86 -28.46 2.64
N ASP A 185 -5.27 -28.21 3.81
CA ASP A 185 -5.24 -29.18 4.91
C ASP A 185 -6.65 -29.55 5.38
N LYS A 186 -7.55 -28.57 5.54
CA LYS A 186 -8.96 -28.83 5.87
C LYS A 186 -9.68 -29.66 4.80
N LEU A 187 -9.35 -29.43 3.53
CA LEU A 187 -9.89 -30.23 2.43
C LEU A 187 -9.38 -31.67 2.50
N ALA A 188 -8.10 -31.87 2.82
CA ALA A 188 -7.51 -33.20 3.00
C ALA A 188 -8.17 -33.96 4.18
N ASP A 189 -8.38 -33.28 5.31
CA ASP A 189 -9.08 -33.84 6.47
C ASP A 189 -10.52 -34.25 6.11
N GLY A 190 -11.25 -33.37 5.41
CA GLY A 190 -12.62 -33.65 4.96
C GLY A 190 -12.69 -34.82 3.99
N ALA A 191 -11.73 -34.93 3.07
CA ALA A 191 -11.62 -36.05 2.14
C ALA A 191 -11.30 -37.38 2.87
N THR A 192 -10.45 -37.34 3.89
CA THR A 192 -10.16 -38.50 4.74
C THR A 192 -11.39 -38.98 5.51
N GLN A 193 -12.21 -38.05 6.02
CA GLN A 193 -13.49 -38.38 6.65
C GLN A 193 -14.47 -39.00 5.65
N LEU A 194 -14.56 -38.45 4.43
CA LEU A 194 -15.39 -39.00 3.37
C LEU A 194 -14.96 -40.42 2.98
N SER A 195 -13.65 -40.67 2.85
CA SER A 195 -13.10 -42.01 2.57
C SER A 195 -13.48 -43.02 3.65
N SER A 196 -13.31 -42.64 4.92
CA SER A 196 -13.68 -43.48 6.07
C SER A 196 -15.19 -43.77 6.10
N GLY A 197 -16.02 -42.76 5.80
CA GLY A 197 -17.47 -42.92 5.71
C GLY A 197 -17.90 -43.82 4.55
N ALA A 198 -17.26 -43.68 3.39
CA ALA A 198 -17.51 -44.51 2.22
C ALA A 198 -17.12 -45.98 2.47
N THR A 199 -16.00 -46.23 3.15
CA THR A 199 -15.58 -47.57 3.59
C THR A 199 -16.63 -48.18 4.53
N THR A 200 -17.07 -47.42 5.54
CA THR A 200 -18.10 -47.88 6.48
C THR A 200 -19.43 -48.19 5.77
N LEU A 201 -19.82 -47.38 4.79
CA LEU A 201 -20.99 -47.63 3.96
C LEU A 201 -20.83 -48.91 3.13
N GLY A 202 -19.67 -49.12 2.51
CA GLY A 202 -19.34 -50.33 1.75
C GLY A 202 -19.43 -51.59 2.60
N ASP A 203 -18.91 -51.56 3.83
CA ASP A 203 -19.00 -52.65 4.79
C ASP A 203 -20.47 -52.96 5.16
N GLY A 204 -21.27 -51.93 5.43
CA GLY A 204 -22.70 -52.07 5.72
C GLY A 204 -23.50 -52.66 4.55
N ILE A 205 -23.20 -52.23 3.31
CA ILE A 205 -23.82 -52.78 2.10
C ILE A 205 -23.41 -54.24 1.89
N THR A 206 -22.16 -54.60 2.19
CA THR A 206 -21.68 -55.98 2.10
C THR A 206 -22.42 -56.87 3.09
N GLN A 207 -22.58 -56.43 4.35
CA GLN A 207 -23.38 -57.16 5.35
C GLN A 207 -24.85 -57.31 4.93
N LEU A 208 -25.44 -56.28 4.32
CA LEU A 208 -26.79 -56.37 3.75
C LEU A 208 -26.84 -57.40 2.62
N GLY A 209 -25.87 -57.40 1.70
CA GLY A 209 -25.75 -58.37 0.61
C GLY A 209 -25.64 -59.81 1.11
N ASP A 210 -24.89 -60.05 2.17
CA ASP A 210 -24.79 -61.36 2.84
C ASP A 210 -26.13 -61.78 3.47
N GLY A 211 -26.84 -60.85 4.10
CA GLY A 211 -28.20 -61.05 4.61
C GLY A 211 -29.17 -61.45 3.50
N VAL A 212 -29.17 -60.70 2.40
CA VAL A 212 -29.99 -60.99 1.21
C VAL A 212 -29.64 -62.35 0.61
N GLY A 213 -28.35 -62.72 0.55
CA GLY A 213 -27.90 -64.03 0.10
C GLY A 213 -28.46 -65.18 0.94
N ARG A 214 -28.46 -65.04 2.28
CA ARG A 214 -29.10 -66.01 3.18
C ARG A 214 -30.61 -66.09 2.97
N SER A 215 -31.29 -64.94 2.79
CA SER A 215 -32.72 -64.91 2.48
C SER A 215 -33.04 -65.56 1.13
N GLN A 216 -32.20 -65.36 0.10
CA GLN A 216 -32.35 -65.98 -1.22
C GLN A 216 -32.27 -67.51 -1.11
N GLN A 217 -31.29 -68.02 -0.35
CA GLN A 217 -31.16 -69.45 -0.09
C GLN A 217 -32.40 -70.00 0.63
N GLY A 218 -32.90 -69.30 1.65
CA GLY A 218 -34.13 -69.67 2.36
C GLY A 218 -35.37 -69.68 1.46
N ALA A 219 -35.52 -68.70 0.57
CA ALA A 219 -36.62 -68.64 -0.41
C ALA A 219 -36.53 -69.81 -1.41
N SER A 220 -35.33 -70.18 -1.84
CA SER A 220 -35.10 -71.35 -2.70
C SER A 220 -35.48 -72.65 -1.98
N GLN A 221 -35.03 -72.83 -0.74
CA GLN A 221 -35.40 -73.98 0.09
C GLN A 221 -36.92 -74.06 0.33
N LEU A 222 -37.59 -72.92 0.55
CA LEU A 222 -39.03 -72.86 0.66
C LEU A 222 -39.71 -73.29 -0.66
N ALA A 223 -39.24 -72.80 -1.81
CA ALA A 223 -39.76 -73.19 -3.11
C ALA A 223 -39.63 -74.70 -3.36
N ASP A 224 -38.49 -75.29 -3.01
CA ASP A 224 -38.23 -76.73 -3.14
C ASP A 224 -39.10 -77.56 -2.18
N GLY A 225 -39.23 -77.11 -0.93
CA GLY A 225 -40.10 -77.72 0.07
C GLY A 225 -41.58 -77.67 -0.33
N LEU A 226 -42.04 -76.54 -0.86
CA LEU A 226 -43.38 -76.40 -1.44
C LEU A 226 -43.56 -77.30 -2.66
N GLY A 227 -42.55 -77.43 -3.52
CA GLY A 227 -42.58 -78.37 -4.65
C GLY A 227 -42.78 -79.82 -4.19
N THR A 228 -42.07 -80.21 -3.14
CA THR A 228 -42.20 -81.54 -2.53
C THR A 228 -43.58 -81.74 -1.91
N TYR A 229 -44.05 -80.77 -1.11
CA TYR A 229 -45.37 -80.80 -0.48
C TYR A 229 -46.51 -80.91 -1.50
N THR A 230 -46.49 -80.05 -2.52
CA THR A 230 -47.54 -80.02 -3.57
C THR A 230 -47.51 -81.26 -4.45
N GLY A 231 -46.33 -81.83 -4.70
CA GLY A 231 -46.17 -83.16 -5.30
C GLY A 231 -46.84 -84.26 -4.46
N GLY A 232 -46.62 -84.27 -3.15
CA GLY A 232 -47.27 -85.20 -2.23
C GLY A 232 -48.80 -85.05 -2.17
N VAL A 233 -49.31 -83.81 -2.16
CA VAL A 233 -50.76 -83.54 -2.24
C VAL A 233 -51.35 -84.05 -3.55
N SER A 234 -50.66 -83.87 -4.67
CA SER A 234 -51.10 -84.38 -5.98
C SER A 234 -51.16 -85.92 -6.00
N GLN A 235 -50.18 -86.57 -5.37
CA GLN A 235 -50.18 -88.03 -5.18
C GLN A 235 -51.34 -88.49 -4.28
N LEU A 236 -51.62 -87.76 -3.18
CA LEU A 236 -52.76 -88.03 -2.31
C LEU A 236 -54.09 -87.89 -3.05
N SER A 237 -54.28 -86.81 -3.81
CA SER A 237 -55.46 -86.60 -4.66
C SER A 237 -55.67 -87.79 -5.61
N SER A 238 -54.61 -88.17 -6.34
CA SER A 238 -54.63 -89.32 -7.26
C SER A 238 -54.89 -90.65 -6.55
N GLY A 239 -54.47 -90.79 -5.29
CA GLY A 239 -54.77 -91.95 -4.44
C GLY A 239 -56.23 -92.00 -4.00
N LEU A 240 -56.79 -90.85 -3.63
CA LEU A 240 -58.19 -90.70 -3.23
C LEU A 240 -59.14 -90.92 -4.41
N ASP A 241 -58.80 -90.46 -5.62
CA ASP A 241 -59.57 -90.75 -6.84
C ASP A 241 -59.63 -92.26 -7.12
N ARG A 242 -58.49 -92.95 -6.97
CA ARG A 242 -58.41 -94.42 -7.09
C ARG A 242 -59.24 -95.11 -6.00
N LEU A 243 -59.17 -94.62 -4.76
CA LEU A 243 -59.95 -95.15 -3.64
C LEU A 243 -61.45 -94.94 -3.85
N GLN A 244 -61.86 -93.78 -4.38
CA GLN A 244 -63.25 -93.46 -4.71
C GLN A 244 -63.79 -94.40 -5.79
N ALA A 245 -63.02 -94.61 -6.85
CA ALA A 245 -63.37 -95.56 -7.90
C ALA A 245 -63.51 -96.99 -7.36
N GLY A 246 -62.61 -97.42 -6.46
CA GLY A 246 -62.73 -98.72 -5.78
C GLY A 246 -63.95 -98.80 -4.85
N ALA A 247 -64.25 -97.72 -4.14
CA ALA A 247 -65.37 -97.64 -3.20
C ALA A 247 -66.74 -97.71 -3.90
N ALA A 248 -66.82 -97.36 -5.19
CA ALA A 248 -68.03 -97.56 -5.99
C ALA A 248 -68.43 -99.05 -6.06
N GLY A 249 -67.47 -99.98 -5.98
CA GLY A 249 -67.74 -101.42 -5.96
C GLY A 249 -68.43 -101.92 -4.69
N LEU A 250 -68.36 -101.17 -3.57
CA LEU A 250 -68.98 -101.61 -2.31
C LEU A 250 -70.51 -101.64 -2.38
N SER A 251 -71.15 -100.87 -3.26
CA SER A 251 -72.62 -100.91 -3.39
C SER A 251 -73.13 -102.31 -3.73
N GLN A 252 -72.33 -103.09 -4.46
CA GLN A 252 -72.63 -104.49 -4.79
C GLN A 252 -72.79 -105.38 -3.55
N VAL A 253 -72.13 -105.03 -2.43
CA VAL A 253 -72.27 -105.76 -1.16
C VAL A 253 -73.63 -105.49 -0.54
N SER A 254 -74.07 -104.23 -0.49
CA SER A 254 -75.41 -103.89 0.02
C SER A 254 -76.50 -104.48 -0.88
N ASP A 255 -76.33 -104.42 -2.20
CA ASP A 255 -77.23 -105.05 -3.17
C ASP A 255 -77.31 -106.57 -2.97
N GLY A 256 -76.16 -107.23 -2.77
CA GLY A 256 -76.09 -108.67 -2.51
C GLY A 256 -76.75 -109.08 -1.19
N VAL A 257 -76.58 -108.29 -0.12
CA VAL A 257 -77.28 -108.51 1.16
C VAL A 257 -78.79 -108.29 1.00
N GLY A 258 -79.20 -107.29 0.22
CA GLY A 258 -80.60 -107.04 -0.11
C GLY A 258 -81.22 -108.18 -0.92
N GLN A 259 -80.49 -108.72 -1.90
CA GLN A 259 -80.91 -109.91 -2.68
C GLN A 259 -81.04 -111.15 -1.78
N TYR A 260 -80.08 -111.38 -0.89
CA TYR A 260 -80.15 -112.46 0.10
C TYR A 260 -81.36 -112.33 1.02
N ALA A 261 -81.60 -111.13 1.57
CA ALA A 261 -82.75 -110.84 2.43
C ALA A 261 -84.08 -111.02 1.70
N GLY A 262 -84.16 -110.54 0.45
CA GLY A 262 -85.32 -110.73 -0.42
C GLY A 262 -85.59 -112.21 -0.75
N GLY A 263 -84.55 -112.98 -1.02
CA GLY A 263 -84.65 -114.43 -1.21
C GLY A 263 -85.13 -115.17 0.04
N ALA A 264 -84.60 -114.81 1.22
CA ALA A 264 -85.08 -115.36 2.49
C ALA A 264 -86.58 -115.06 2.72
N GLY A 265 -87.02 -113.83 2.42
CA GLY A 265 -88.44 -113.44 2.50
C GLY A 265 -89.33 -114.17 1.49
N GLN A 266 -88.83 -114.44 0.28
CA GLN A 266 -89.55 -115.25 -0.71
C GLN A 266 -89.73 -116.69 -0.23
N ILE A 267 -88.69 -117.30 0.35
CA ILE A 267 -88.77 -118.65 0.94
C ILE A 267 -89.74 -118.64 2.13
N ALA A 268 -89.68 -117.63 3.01
CA ALA A 268 -90.61 -117.47 4.12
C ALA A 268 -92.07 -117.44 3.65
N ALA A 269 -92.37 -116.65 2.61
CA ALA A 269 -93.70 -116.57 2.02
C ALA A 269 -94.18 -117.90 1.40
N GLN A 270 -93.27 -118.64 0.76
CA GLN A 270 -93.58 -119.98 0.23
C GLN A 270 -93.87 -120.99 1.36
N VAL A 271 -93.08 -120.97 2.43
CA VAL A 271 -93.29 -121.82 3.63
C VAL A 271 -94.61 -121.46 4.31
N ALA A 272 -94.94 -120.17 4.45
CA ALA A 272 -96.22 -119.71 4.99
C ALA A 272 -97.41 -120.18 4.15
N GLY A 273 -97.32 -120.08 2.81
CA GLY A 273 -98.33 -120.60 1.88
C GLY A 273 -98.51 -122.12 2.00
N LEU A 274 -97.41 -122.88 2.07
CA LEU A 274 -97.44 -124.34 2.29
C LEU A 274 -98.05 -124.70 3.66
N ARG A 275 -97.69 -123.96 4.72
CA ARG A 275 -98.25 -124.14 6.05
C ARG A 275 -99.77 -123.90 6.06
N GLN A 276 -100.24 -122.85 5.38
CA GLN A 276 -101.67 -122.55 5.27
C GLN A 276 -102.44 -123.67 4.55
N GLN A 277 -101.87 -124.25 3.49
CA GLN A 277 -102.43 -125.42 2.80
C GLN A 277 -102.47 -126.66 3.70
N LEU A 278 -101.39 -126.95 4.44
CA LEU A 278 -101.33 -128.09 5.36
C LEU A 278 -102.27 -127.95 6.57
N ALA A 279 -102.48 -126.73 7.05
CA ALA A 279 -103.39 -126.44 8.17
C ALA A 279 -104.87 -126.60 7.79
N ALA A 280 -105.23 -126.48 6.51
CA ALA A 280 -106.59 -126.68 6.02
C ALA A 280 -107.04 -128.16 6.04
N ASN A 281 -106.12 -129.12 6.22
CA ASN A 281 -106.42 -130.56 6.33
C ASN A 281 -106.16 -131.07 7.78
N PRO A 282 -107.19 -131.58 8.48
CA PRO A 282 -107.08 -132.01 9.88
C PRO A 282 -106.02 -133.10 10.14
N GLN A 283 -105.72 -133.96 9.15
CA GLN A 283 -104.73 -135.04 9.30
C GLN A 283 -103.27 -134.54 9.25
N SER A 284 -103.00 -133.38 8.64
CA SER A 284 -101.66 -132.79 8.49
C SER A 284 -101.38 -131.62 9.44
N ALA A 285 -102.33 -131.27 10.32
CA ALA A 285 -102.19 -130.16 11.27
C ALA A 285 -100.92 -130.21 12.16
N PRO A 286 -100.44 -131.39 12.65
CA PRO A 286 -99.20 -131.45 13.42
C PRO A 286 -97.95 -131.07 12.59
N ILE A 287 -97.95 -131.35 11.30
CA ILE A 287 -96.84 -131.01 10.38
C ILE A 287 -96.81 -129.50 10.13
N ALA A 288 -97.98 -128.87 9.97
CA ALA A 288 -98.10 -127.43 9.85
C ALA A 288 -97.53 -126.69 11.09
N ALA A 289 -97.74 -127.23 12.29
CA ALA A 289 -97.18 -126.68 13.54
C ALA A 289 -95.65 -126.79 13.61
N GLN A 290 -95.05 -127.82 13.00
CA GLN A 290 -93.59 -127.97 12.95
C GLN A 290 -92.91 -127.00 11.96
N LEU A 291 -93.64 -126.44 10.99
CA LEU A 291 -93.13 -125.46 10.03
C LEU A 291 -93.17 -124.01 10.55
N GLU A 292 -93.98 -123.72 11.57
CA GLU A 292 -94.11 -122.36 12.14
C GLU A 292 -92.78 -121.79 12.67
N PRO A 293 -91.93 -122.54 13.40
CA PRO A 293 -90.62 -122.02 13.82
C PRO A 293 -89.68 -121.72 12.65
N LEU A 294 -89.77 -122.49 11.55
CA LEU A 294 -88.97 -122.28 10.34
C LEU A 294 -89.41 -121.02 9.60
N GLU A 295 -90.71 -120.81 9.43
CA GLU A 295 -91.28 -119.56 8.88
C GLU A 295 -90.82 -118.34 9.69
N LYS A 296 -91.03 -118.36 11.01
CA LYS A 296 -90.60 -117.28 11.91
C LYS A 296 -89.10 -117.02 11.85
N GLY A 297 -88.29 -118.07 11.75
CA GLY A 297 -86.84 -117.95 11.57
C GLY A 297 -86.46 -117.29 10.25
N LEU A 298 -87.09 -117.69 9.14
CA LEU A 298 -86.87 -117.11 7.81
C LEU A 298 -87.33 -115.65 7.74
N ASP A 299 -88.47 -115.30 8.33
CA ASP A 299 -88.94 -113.92 8.46
C ASP A 299 -87.98 -113.06 9.29
N GLN A 300 -87.46 -113.61 10.39
CA GLN A 300 -86.46 -112.94 11.20
C GLN A 300 -85.16 -112.70 10.42
N TYR A 301 -84.67 -113.70 9.67
CA TYR A 301 -83.49 -113.53 8.82
C TYR A 301 -83.73 -112.53 7.68
N ALA A 302 -84.92 -112.51 7.07
CA ALA A 302 -85.28 -111.54 6.05
C ALA A 302 -85.31 -110.12 6.62
N ALA A 303 -85.93 -109.91 7.79
CA ALA A 303 -86.00 -108.61 8.45
C ALA A 303 -84.62 -108.11 8.92
N GLN A 304 -83.81 -109.00 9.51
CA GLN A 304 -82.44 -108.69 9.92
C GLN A 304 -81.56 -108.41 8.70
N GLY A 305 -81.71 -109.17 7.62
CA GLY A 305 -81.01 -108.97 6.35
C GLY A 305 -81.36 -107.63 5.69
N GLN A 306 -82.64 -107.23 5.69
CA GLN A 306 -83.07 -105.93 5.17
C GLN A 306 -82.53 -104.77 6.01
N THR A 307 -82.53 -104.93 7.34
CA THR A 307 -81.92 -103.95 8.26
C THR A 307 -80.43 -103.82 7.98
N LEU A 308 -79.71 -104.94 7.87
CA LEU A 308 -78.29 -104.97 7.55
C LEU A 308 -78.00 -104.36 6.17
N ALA A 309 -78.82 -104.63 5.16
CA ALA A 309 -78.70 -104.05 3.82
C ALA A 309 -78.81 -102.51 3.88
N SER A 310 -79.78 -101.99 4.62
CA SER A 310 -79.98 -100.54 4.78
C SER A 310 -78.83 -99.86 5.56
N GLN A 311 -78.34 -100.50 6.62
CA GLN A 311 -77.20 -100.03 7.40
C GLN A 311 -75.91 -100.08 6.59
N ALA A 312 -75.70 -101.14 5.80
CA ALA A 312 -74.58 -101.27 4.88
C ALA A 312 -74.65 -100.19 3.80
N ALA A 313 -75.81 -99.95 3.18
CA ALA A 313 -76.01 -98.89 2.18
C ALA A 313 -75.64 -97.51 2.75
N ALA A 314 -76.17 -97.17 3.93
CA ALA A 314 -75.88 -95.89 4.59
C ALA A 314 -74.40 -95.76 4.95
N GLY A 315 -73.78 -96.81 5.49
CA GLY A 315 -72.36 -96.84 5.82
C GLY A 315 -71.47 -96.69 4.59
N ILE A 316 -71.77 -97.40 3.51
CA ILE A 316 -71.06 -97.30 2.22
C ILE A 316 -71.21 -95.90 1.64
N GLN A 317 -72.42 -95.34 1.65
CA GLN A 317 -72.67 -93.98 1.17
C GLN A 317 -71.88 -92.96 1.99
N GLY A 318 -71.81 -93.10 3.32
CA GLY A 318 -71.01 -92.25 4.19
C GLY A 318 -69.51 -92.33 3.88
N VAL A 319 -68.99 -93.54 3.65
CA VAL A 319 -67.59 -93.76 3.24
C VAL A 319 -67.31 -93.11 1.89
N GLN A 320 -68.17 -93.33 0.89
CA GLN A 320 -68.04 -92.73 -0.45
C GLN A 320 -68.07 -91.19 -0.41
N GLN A 321 -68.97 -90.61 0.39
CA GLN A 321 -69.03 -89.16 0.60
C GLN A 321 -67.77 -88.63 1.28
N GLY A 322 -67.28 -89.29 2.33
CA GLY A 322 -66.05 -88.90 3.03
C GLY A 322 -64.81 -88.96 2.14
N ILE A 323 -64.70 -89.98 1.29
CA ILE A 323 -63.64 -90.09 0.28
C ILE A 323 -63.78 -88.94 -0.74
N GLY A 324 -64.98 -88.68 -1.26
CA GLY A 324 -65.22 -87.61 -2.23
C GLY A 324 -64.92 -86.20 -1.69
N GLN A 325 -65.26 -85.94 -0.42
CA GLN A 325 -64.90 -84.68 0.26
C GLN A 325 -63.37 -84.55 0.41
N SER A 326 -62.70 -85.63 0.82
CA SER A 326 -61.24 -85.65 0.96
C SER A 326 -60.53 -85.47 -0.40
N ALA A 327 -61.03 -86.12 -1.45
CA ALA A 327 -60.51 -85.99 -2.82
C ALA A 327 -60.66 -84.55 -3.32
N SER A 328 -61.84 -83.95 -3.11
CA SER A 328 -62.10 -82.55 -3.47
C SER A 328 -61.13 -81.60 -2.74
N GLY A 329 -60.96 -81.76 -1.42
CA GLY A 329 -60.02 -80.96 -0.65
C GLY A 329 -58.56 -81.12 -1.11
N ALA A 330 -58.13 -82.36 -1.38
CA ALA A 330 -56.79 -82.62 -1.91
C ALA A 330 -56.58 -82.00 -3.30
N SER A 331 -57.58 -82.07 -4.18
CA SER A 331 -57.52 -81.47 -5.52
C SER A 331 -57.43 -79.94 -5.46
N GLN A 332 -58.19 -79.30 -4.56
CA GLN A 332 -58.16 -77.85 -4.37
C GLN A 332 -56.81 -77.40 -3.81
N LEU A 333 -56.24 -78.14 -2.88
CA LEU A 333 -54.91 -77.88 -2.34
C LEU A 333 -53.82 -78.07 -3.40
N ALA A 334 -53.91 -79.12 -4.23
CA ALA A 334 -53.00 -79.35 -5.35
C ALA A 334 -53.05 -78.20 -6.38
N ALA A 335 -54.26 -77.76 -6.75
CA ALA A 335 -54.46 -76.69 -7.72
C ALA A 335 -53.83 -75.36 -7.27
N ASN A 336 -53.90 -75.03 -5.98
CA ASN A 336 -53.30 -73.81 -5.43
C ASN A 336 -51.79 -73.93 -5.19
N GLY A 337 -51.26 -75.16 -5.15
CA GLY A 337 -49.85 -75.42 -4.88
C GLY A 337 -48.89 -74.78 -5.88
N GLY A 338 -49.23 -74.83 -7.17
CA GLY A 338 -48.36 -74.31 -8.24
C GLY A 338 -48.12 -72.79 -8.14
N ALA A 339 -49.14 -72.02 -7.74
CA ALA A 339 -49.02 -70.58 -7.54
C ALA A 339 -48.08 -70.26 -6.36
N LEU A 340 -48.17 -71.01 -5.27
CA LEU A 340 -47.34 -70.82 -4.08
C LEU A 340 -45.85 -71.12 -4.37
N VAL A 341 -45.59 -72.22 -5.09
CA VAL A 341 -44.24 -72.56 -5.55
C VAL A 341 -43.68 -71.47 -6.48
N SER A 342 -44.50 -70.97 -7.40
CA SER A 342 -44.10 -69.91 -8.33
C SER A 342 -43.78 -68.60 -7.61
N GLY A 343 -44.59 -68.22 -6.62
CA GLY A 343 -44.33 -67.04 -5.77
C GLY A 343 -43.04 -67.17 -4.97
N ALA A 344 -42.75 -68.35 -4.40
CA ALA A 344 -41.49 -68.59 -3.69
C ALA A 344 -40.26 -68.51 -4.63
N ARG A 345 -40.37 -68.98 -5.88
CA ARG A 345 -39.31 -68.81 -6.88
C ARG A 345 -39.10 -67.36 -7.27
N GLN A 346 -40.17 -66.62 -7.53
CA GLN A 346 -40.09 -65.19 -7.84
C GLN A 346 -39.45 -64.39 -6.70
N LEU A 347 -39.75 -64.73 -5.44
CA LEU A 347 -39.08 -64.14 -4.28
C LEU A 347 -37.57 -64.44 -4.29
N SER A 348 -37.18 -65.70 -4.56
CA SER A 348 -35.76 -66.06 -4.67
C SER A 348 -35.06 -65.29 -5.80
N ASP A 349 -35.68 -65.18 -6.97
CA ASP A 349 -35.12 -64.46 -8.11
C ASP A 349 -34.97 -62.96 -7.81
N GLY A 350 -35.98 -62.34 -7.19
CA GLY A 350 -35.93 -60.94 -6.76
C GLY A 350 -34.85 -60.67 -5.72
N LEU A 351 -34.65 -61.59 -4.76
CA LEU A 351 -33.54 -61.53 -3.81
C LEU A 351 -32.18 -61.68 -4.51
N GLY A 352 -32.10 -62.49 -5.57
CA GLY A 352 -30.91 -62.60 -6.42
C GLY A 352 -30.55 -61.29 -7.14
N GLN A 353 -31.55 -60.59 -7.65
CA GLN A 353 -31.37 -59.26 -8.25
C GLN A 353 -30.93 -58.23 -7.20
N LEU A 354 -31.58 -58.22 -6.03
CA LEU A 354 -31.21 -57.33 -4.92
C LEU A 354 -29.75 -57.56 -4.49
N ARG A 355 -29.33 -58.83 -4.37
CA ARG A 355 -27.94 -59.19 -4.05
C ARG A 355 -26.95 -58.62 -5.06
N THR A 356 -27.27 -58.71 -6.36
CA THR A 356 -26.44 -58.13 -7.43
C THR A 356 -26.35 -56.61 -7.31
N GLY A 357 -27.47 -55.95 -6.98
CA GLY A 357 -27.51 -54.52 -6.68
C GLY A 357 -26.65 -54.14 -5.48
N THR A 358 -26.70 -54.90 -4.38
CA THR A 358 -25.86 -54.65 -3.20
C THR A 358 -24.37 -54.84 -3.52
N THR A 359 -23.99 -55.83 -4.32
CA THR A 359 -22.59 -55.99 -4.76
C THR A 359 -22.12 -54.78 -5.57
N SER A 360 -22.94 -54.30 -6.51
CA SER A 360 -22.60 -53.13 -7.33
C SER A 360 -22.47 -51.85 -6.48
N ALA A 361 -23.37 -51.68 -5.50
CA ALA A 361 -23.34 -50.54 -4.59
C ALA A 361 -22.12 -50.59 -3.64
N ALA A 362 -21.71 -51.78 -3.18
CA ALA A 362 -20.49 -51.96 -2.39
C ALA A 362 -19.24 -51.60 -3.21
N THR A 363 -19.17 -52.00 -4.48
CA THR A 363 -18.09 -51.56 -5.39
C THR A 363 -18.07 -50.05 -5.54
N GLY A 364 -19.22 -49.41 -5.79
CA GLY A 364 -19.28 -47.95 -5.90
C GLY A 364 -18.88 -47.21 -4.62
N ALA A 365 -19.18 -47.77 -3.43
CA ALA A 365 -18.70 -47.24 -2.17
C ALA A 365 -17.17 -47.36 -2.03
N GLY A 366 -16.57 -48.45 -2.52
CA GLY A 366 -15.11 -48.62 -2.59
C GLY A 366 -14.44 -47.64 -3.57
N ASP A 367 -15.04 -47.40 -4.72
CA ASP A 367 -14.57 -46.41 -5.69
C ASP A 367 -14.63 -44.99 -5.11
N LEU A 368 -15.70 -44.66 -4.37
CA LEU A 368 -15.83 -43.39 -3.68
C LEU A 368 -14.76 -43.22 -2.59
N ALA A 369 -14.46 -44.26 -1.81
CA ALA A 369 -13.40 -44.24 -0.81
C ALA A 369 -12.03 -43.98 -1.47
N THR A 370 -11.72 -44.70 -2.55
CA THR A 370 -10.48 -44.53 -3.32
C THR A 370 -10.36 -43.12 -3.90
N GLY A 371 -11.44 -42.57 -4.46
CA GLY A 371 -11.45 -41.20 -4.98
C GLY A 371 -11.27 -40.16 -3.89
N ALA A 372 -11.82 -40.38 -2.70
CA ALA A 372 -11.63 -39.52 -1.54
C ALA A 372 -10.19 -39.57 -1.01
N ASP A 373 -9.54 -40.74 -0.99
CA ASP A 373 -8.11 -40.86 -0.65
C ASP A 373 -7.21 -40.11 -1.63
N ALA A 374 -7.52 -40.19 -2.93
CA ALA A 374 -6.80 -39.44 -3.96
C ALA A 374 -6.98 -37.92 -3.79
N LEU A 375 -8.20 -37.46 -3.49
CA LEU A 375 -8.47 -36.06 -3.19
C LEU A 375 -7.71 -35.59 -1.94
N SER A 376 -7.68 -36.41 -0.89
CA SER A 376 -6.93 -36.13 0.34
C SER A 376 -5.45 -35.93 0.03
N SER A 377 -4.85 -36.88 -0.70
CA SER A 377 -3.43 -36.84 -1.08
C SER A 377 -3.11 -35.58 -1.92
N GLY A 378 -3.93 -35.27 -2.92
CA GLY A 378 -3.74 -34.09 -3.76
C GLY A 378 -3.91 -32.77 -3.00
N ALA A 379 -4.82 -32.72 -2.03
CA ALA A 379 -4.99 -31.57 -1.16
C ALA A 379 -3.78 -31.37 -0.22
N THR A 380 -3.22 -32.45 0.33
CA THR A 380 -1.97 -32.40 1.11
C THR A 380 -0.79 -31.92 0.27
N GLU A 381 -0.66 -32.39 -0.98
CA GLU A 381 0.39 -31.95 -1.89
C GLU A 381 0.26 -30.46 -2.23
N LEU A 382 -0.97 -30.00 -2.51
CA LEU A 382 -1.26 -28.58 -2.71
C LEU A 382 -0.92 -27.74 -1.47
N GLY A 383 -1.35 -28.16 -0.28
CA GLY A 383 -1.06 -27.45 0.97
C GLY A 383 0.44 -27.34 1.23
N THR A 384 1.17 -28.43 1.01
CA THR A 384 2.63 -28.47 1.13
C THR A 384 3.31 -27.55 0.11
N GLY A 385 2.86 -27.58 -1.15
CA GLY A 385 3.39 -26.71 -2.21
C GLY A 385 3.13 -25.22 -1.95
N LEU A 386 1.97 -24.87 -1.40
CA LEU A 386 1.63 -23.50 -1.01
C LEU A 386 2.50 -22.99 0.15
N MET A 387 2.75 -23.83 1.16
CA MET A 387 3.67 -23.50 2.27
C MET A 387 5.11 -23.32 1.78
N GLN A 388 5.60 -24.22 0.93
CA GLN A 388 6.93 -24.09 0.33
C GLN A 388 7.03 -22.83 -0.55
N GLY A 389 5.98 -22.51 -1.31
CA GLY A 389 5.90 -21.28 -2.08
C GLY A 389 5.94 -20.03 -1.20
N ALA A 390 5.27 -20.05 -0.05
CA ALA A 390 5.31 -18.97 0.94
C ALA A 390 6.71 -18.78 1.53
N GLU A 391 7.46 -19.87 1.77
CA GLU A 391 8.87 -19.84 2.21
C GLU A 391 9.83 -19.36 1.12
N GLN A 392 9.49 -19.58 -0.16
CA GLN A 392 10.29 -19.16 -1.31
C GLN A 392 10.03 -17.72 -1.75
N ILE A 393 9.05 -17.01 -1.16
CA ILE A 393 8.91 -15.58 -1.39
C ILE A 393 10.24 -14.92 -1.00
N PRO A 394 10.95 -14.28 -1.95
CA PRO A 394 12.31 -13.80 -1.70
C PRO A 394 12.34 -12.88 -0.49
N SER A 395 13.08 -13.26 0.56
CA SER A 395 13.74 -12.25 1.36
C SER A 395 14.76 -11.61 0.41
N LEU A 396 14.56 -10.32 0.10
CA LEU A 396 15.36 -9.57 -0.88
C LEU A 396 16.83 -10.04 -0.89
N ASP A 397 17.22 -10.71 -1.98
CA ASP A 397 18.56 -11.28 -2.12
C ASP A 397 19.60 -10.16 -2.04
N ALA A 398 20.65 -10.36 -1.24
CA ALA A 398 21.51 -9.28 -0.73
C ALA A 398 22.21 -8.47 -1.84
N ASP A 399 22.43 -9.08 -3.00
CA ASP A 399 23.12 -8.47 -4.13
C ASP A 399 22.19 -7.65 -5.05
N GLN A 400 20.93 -8.06 -5.23
CA GLN A 400 19.92 -7.24 -5.93
C GLN A 400 19.41 -6.10 -5.04
N ALA A 401 19.34 -6.35 -3.73
CA ALA A 401 19.08 -5.32 -2.73
C ALA A 401 20.16 -4.23 -2.73
N SER A 402 21.41 -4.51 -3.09
CA SER A 402 22.51 -3.52 -3.05
C SER A 402 22.35 -2.39 -4.10
N GLN A 403 22.12 -2.72 -5.38
CA GLN A 403 21.92 -1.68 -6.42
C GLN A 403 20.55 -1.04 -6.36
N ALA A 404 19.50 -1.82 -6.08
CA ALA A 404 18.16 -1.28 -5.89
C ALA A 404 18.06 -0.46 -4.59
N SER A 405 18.74 -0.82 -3.49
CA SER A 405 18.69 -0.03 -2.23
C SER A 405 19.35 1.32 -2.37
N GLY A 406 20.43 1.46 -3.15
CA GLY A 406 21.05 2.76 -3.37
C GLY A 406 20.10 3.74 -4.06
N VAL A 407 19.33 3.26 -5.04
CA VAL A 407 18.35 4.07 -5.76
C VAL A 407 17.02 4.19 -4.99
N VAL A 408 16.58 3.18 -4.27
CA VAL A 408 15.32 3.19 -3.51
C VAL A 408 15.44 3.95 -2.20
N ALA A 409 16.58 3.89 -1.52
CA ALA A 409 16.83 4.64 -0.27
C ALA A 409 17.06 6.13 -0.56
N ASP A 410 17.49 6.47 -1.78
CA ASP A 410 17.77 7.83 -2.20
C ASP A 410 17.29 8.06 -3.65
N PRO A 411 15.96 8.05 -3.88
CA PRO A 411 15.37 8.01 -5.22
C PRO A 411 15.48 9.33 -5.98
N VAL A 412 15.81 10.43 -5.27
CA VAL A 412 15.95 11.75 -5.86
C VAL A 412 17.38 12.24 -5.68
N GLY A 413 18.07 12.45 -6.79
CA GLY A 413 19.39 13.05 -6.85
C GLY A 413 19.31 14.56 -6.96
N LEU A 414 20.29 15.24 -6.36
CA LEU A 414 20.48 16.66 -6.55
C LEU A 414 21.87 16.93 -7.11
N THR A 415 21.93 17.52 -8.30
CA THR A 415 23.14 18.05 -8.89
C THR A 415 23.18 19.55 -8.66
N VAL A 416 24.30 20.07 -8.17
CA VAL A 416 24.44 21.50 -7.86
C VAL A 416 25.50 22.10 -8.77
N GLU A 417 25.10 23.14 -9.49
CA GLU A 417 25.97 23.92 -10.36
C GLU A 417 26.10 25.35 -9.81
N ARG A 418 27.34 25.85 -9.74
CA ARG A 418 27.64 27.20 -9.28
C ARG A 418 28.36 27.94 -10.39
N GLU A 419 27.67 28.89 -11.00
CA GLU A 419 28.26 29.80 -11.98
C GLU A 419 29.11 30.84 -11.24
N ASN A 420 30.20 31.26 -11.89
CA ASN A 420 31.18 32.21 -11.35
C ASN A 420 31.68 31.84 -9.94
N GLU A 421 31.84 30.54 -9.68
CA GLU A 421 32.12 30.00 -8.35
C GLU A 421 33.35 30.65 -7.70
N ILE A 422 33.13 31.20 -6.51
CA ILE A 422 34.19 31.67 -5.63
C ILE A 422 34.71 30.46 -4.84
N GLY A 423 35.76 29.83 -5.37
CA GLY A 423 36.33 28.61 -4.78
C GLY A 423 37.10 28.82 -3.46
N ASN A 424 37.52 30.05 -3.14
CA ASN A 424 38.22 30.37 -1.90
C ASN A 424 37.35 31.26 -0.99
N PRO A 425 37.01 30.84 0.25
CA PRO A 425 36.26 31.68 1.19
C PRO A 425 36.89 33.06 1.45
N GLY A 426 38.23 33.17 1.33
CA GLY A 426 38.94 34.43 1.46
C GLY A 426 38.60 35.48 0.39
N ASP A 427 38.22 35.04 -0.82
CA ASP A 427 37.75 35.89 -1.91
C ASP A 427 36.39 36.53 -1.56
N ALA A 428 35.46 35.75 -1.02
CA ALA A 428 34.16 36.25 -0.57
C ALA A 428 34.29 37.25 0.59
N ILE A 429 35.21 37.00 1.52
CA ILE A 429 35.53 37.93 2.62
C ILE A 429 36.15 39.22 2.06
N ALA A 430 37.07 39.12 1.09
CA ALA A 430 37.71 40.28 0.47
C ALA A 430 36.71 41.25 -0.18
N ALA A 431 35.65 40.72 -0.80
CA ALA A 431 34.59 41.52 -1.43
C ALA A 431 33.94 42.54 -0.47
N ILE A 432 33.90 42.24 0.83
CA ILE A 432 33.37 43.12 1.87
C ILE A 432 34.46 43.94 2.54
N PHE A 433 35.54 43.28 2.97
CA PHE A 433 36.55 43.91 3.80
C PHE A 433 37.39 44.94 3.05
N VAL A 434 37.55 44.79 1.73
CA VAL A 434 38.24 45.81 0.92
C VAL A 434 37.44 47.13 0.93
N PRO A 435 36.15 47.18 0.55
CA PRO A 435 35.32 48.38 0.70
C PRO A 435 35.31 48.96 2.13
N ILE A 436 35.08 48.15 3.17
CA ILE A 436 35.09 48.64 4.55
C ILE A 436 36.45 49.24 4.92
N GLY A 437 37.54 48.55 4.57
CA GLY A 437 38.90 49.00 4.81
C GLY A 437 39.20 50.32 4.11
N LEU A 438 38.71 50.52 2.88
CA LEU A 438 38.82 51.79 2.17
C LEU A 438 38.00 52.90 2.82
N TRP A 439 36.80 52.61 3.33
CA TRP A 439 36.01 53.59 4.08
C TRP A 439 36.75 54.05 5.35
N LEU A 440 37.29 53.09 6.11
CA LEU A 440 38.10 53.36 7.30
C LEU A 440 39.41 54.07 6.96
N GLY A 441 40.03 53.76 5.82
CA GLY A 441 41.22 54.44 5.30
C GLY A 441 40.95 55.92 4.98
N ALA A 442 39.83 56.19 4.31
CA ALA A 442 39.36 57.55 4.05
C ALA A 442 39.04 58.29 5.36
N PHE A 443 38.39 57.62 6.32
CA PHE A 443 38.15 58.15 7.66
C PHE A 443 39.45 58.55 8.37
N ALA A 444 40.44 57.64 8.41
CA ALA A 444 41.73 57.85 9.05
C ALA A 444 42.51 59.01 8.41
N THR A 445 42.45 59.13 7.09
CA THR A 445 43.05 60.25 6.34
C THR A 445 42.58 61.61 6.89
N PHE A 446 41.30 61.73 7.24
CA PHE A 446 40.73 62.97 7.79
C PHE A 446 40.79 63.10 9.33
N LEU A 447 41.33 62.10 10.04
CA LEU A 447 41.80 62.30 11.42
C LEU A 447 43.06 63.17 11.41
N VAL A 448 43.96 62.91 10.48
CA VAL A 448 45.24 63.59 10.31
C VAL A 448 45.06 64.89 9.52
N LEU A 449 44.44 64.81 8.34
CA LEU A 449 44.19 65.96 7.48
C LEU A 449 43.00 66.78 8.01
N ARG A 450 43.19 68.10 8.06
CA ARG A 450 42.15 69.07 8.43
C ARG A 450 41.68 69.80 7.17
N PRO A 451 40.44 69.55 6.69
CA PRO A 451 39.90 70.19 5.48
C PRO A 451 39.82 71.71 5.54
N ALA A 452 39.63 72.26 6.74
CA ALA A 452 39.53 73.69 6.99
C ALA A 452 40.57 74.14 8.01
N ALA A 453 41.82 74.39 7.57
CA ALA A 453 42.70 75.24 8.37
C ALA A 453 42.13 76.67 8.33
N ARG A 454 41.98 77.35 9.47
CA ARG A 454 41.49 78.74 9.54
C ARG A 454 42.24 79.67 8.57
N ARG A 455 43.52 79.38 8.31
CA ARG A 455 44.39 80.07 7.34
C ARG A 455 43.98 79.88 5.86
N LEU A 456 43.40 78.72 5.50
CA LEU A 456 42.97 78.41 4.13
C LEU A 456 41.62 79.06 3.78
N LEU A 457 40.74 79.25 4.77
CA LEU A 457 39.45 79.92 4.58
C LEU A 457 39.59 81.43 4.33
N ALA A 458 40.68 82.04 4.80
CA ALA A 458 41.04 83.44 4.58
C ALA A 458 41.88 83.68 3.29
N SER A 459 42.19 82.64 2.52
CA SER A 459 42.96 82.76 1.26
C SER A 459 42.15 83.47 0.17
N SER A 460 42.81 84.17 -0.77
CA SER A 460 42.20 84.72 -2.00
C SER A 460 42.08 83.70 -3.14
N ALA A 461 42.61 82.48 -2.98
CA ALA A 461 42.55 81.46 -4.02
C ALA A 461 41.11 80.99 -4.31
N ALA A 462 40.84 80.59 -5.56
CA ALA A 462 39.56 80.02 -5.96
C ALA A 462 39.19 78.79 -5.10
N THR A 463 37.92 78.66 -4.71
CA THR A 463 37.43 77.58 -3.82
C THR A 463 37.79 76.19 -4.32
N GLY A 464 37.72 75.97 -5.64
CA GLY A 464 38.12 74.70 -6.26
C GLY A 464 39.61 74.39 -6.07
N ARG A 465 40.50 75.38 -6.15
CA ARG A 465 41.94 75.20 -5.94
C ARG A 465 42.29 74.88 -4.49
N VAL A 466 41.58 75.48 -3.53
CA VAL A 466 41.76 75.21 -2.10
C VAL A 466 41.31 73.78 -1.76
N MET A 467 40.13 73.40 -2.23
CA MET A 467 39.59 72.05 -2.09
C MET A 467 40.48 71.01 -2.77
N GLY A 468 40.88 71.28 -4.01
CA GLY A 468 41.71 70.38 -4.82
C GLY A 468 43.08 70.08 -4.19
N ARG A 469 43.70 71.01 -3.46
CA ARG A 469 44.97 70.73 -2.76
C ARG A 469 44.81 69.74 -1.61
N VAL A 470 43.73 69.84 -0.84
CA VAL A 470 43.47 68.90 0.26
C VAL A 470 43.07 67.55 -0.30
N LEU A 471 42.18 67.54 -1.29
CA LEU A 471 41.73 66.32 -1.96
C LEU A 471 42.87 65.61 -2.71
N ALA A 472 43.79 66.32 -3.36
CA ALA A 472 44.92 65.69 -4.04
C ALA A 472 45.84 64.95 -3.05
N ARG A 473 46.10 65.54 -1.87
CA ARG A 473 46.86 64.87 -0.81
C ARG A 473 46.11 63.67 -0.25
N ALA A 474 44.80 63.81 -0.03
CA ALA A 474 43.96 62.73 0.44
C ALA A 474 43.86 61.60 -0.60
N ALA A 475 43.79 61.93 -1.89
CA ALA A 475 43.74 60.96 -2.99
C ALA A 475 45.04 60.18 -3.13
N LEU A 476 46.21 60.81 -2.96
CA LEU A 476 47.49 60.08 -2.94
C LEU A 476 47.55 59.08 -1.79
N ILE A 477 47.08 59.46 -0.60
CA ILE A 477 46.98 58.55 0.55
C ILE A 477 45.99 57.42 0.24
N ALA A 478 44.83 57.74 -0.33
CA ALA A 478 43.81 56.77 -0.68
C ALA A 478 44.29 55.75 -1.74
N LEU A 479 45.01 56.18 -2.77
CA LEU A 479 45.60 55.28 -3.78
C LEU A 479 46.69 54.38 -3.18
N ALA A 480 47.52 54.91 -2.29
CA ALA A 480 48.48 54.09 -1.55
C ALA A 480 47.76 53.05 -0.65
N GLN A 481 46.67 53.46 0.01
CA GLN A 481 45.84 52.56 0.82
C GLN A 481 45.17 51.47 -0.03
N VAL A 482 44.75 51.76 -1.27
CA VAL A 482 44.21 50.74 -2.19
C VAL A 482 45.23 49.64 -2.46
N VAL A 483 46.44 50.01 -2.88
CA VAL A 483 47.50 49.03 -3.19
C VAL A 483 47.87 48.22 -1.95
N LEU A 484 48.06 48.89 -0.80
CA LEU A 484 48.42 48.23 0.45
C LEU A 484 47.32 47.29 0.96
N LEU A 485 46.05 47.72 0.87
CA LEU A 485 44.92 46.93 1.33
C LEU A 485 44.67 45.70 0.44
N VAL A 486 44.73 45.86 -0.89
CA VAL A 486 44.60 44.73 -1.82
C VAL A 486 45.76 43.76 -1.64
N ALA A 487 46.99 44.24 -1.49
CA ALA A 487 48.15 43.38 -1.21
C ALA A 487 48.04 42.66 0.14
N LEU A 488 47.56 43.34 1.19
CA LEU A 488 47.33 42.74 2.50
C LEU A 488 46.26 41.64 2.43
N VAL A 489 45.14 41.93 1.78
CA VAL A 489 44.02 40.98 1.64
C VAL A 489 44.43 39.79 0.77
N HIS A 490 45.22 39.99 -0.29
CA HIS A 490 45.85 38.91 -1.03
C HIS A 490 46.75 38.04 -0.16
N ALA A 491 47.65 38.64 0.62
CA ALA A 491 48.58 37.90 1.48
C ALA A 491 47.88 37.18 2.65
N ALA A 492 46.83 37.79 3.21
CA ALA A 492 46.15 37.26 4.40
C ALA A 492 45.01 36.30 4.09
N LEU A 493 44.28 36.52 2.99
CA LEU A 493 43.06 35.77 2.64
C LEU A 493 43.18 35.02 1.30
N GLY A 494 44.31 35.16 0.58
CA GLY A 494 44.52 34.47 -0.69
C GLY A 494 43.68 35.02 -1.83
N LEU A 495 43.36 36.32 -1.81
CA LEU A 495 42.52 36.98 -2.83
C LEU A 495 43.03 36.70 -4.25
N SER A 496 42.21 36.16 -5.14
CA SER A 496 42.58 35.92 -6.53
C SER A 496 43.00 37.22 -7.23
N LEU A 497 44.19 37.21 -7.84
CA LEU A 497 44.72 38.32 -8.63
C LEU A 497 44.41 38.19 -10.13
N ALA A 498 43.53 37.26 -10.51
CA ALA A 498 43.19 36.99 -11.90
C ALA A 498 42.71 38.26 -12.64
N LEU A 499 41.93 39.10 -11.94
CA LEU A 499 41.41 40.37 -12.45
C LEU A 499 42.06 41.59 -11.76
N LEU A 500 43.35 41.51 -11.42
CA LEU A 500 44.08 42.55 -10.67
C LEU A 500 43.87 43.98 -11.20
N PRO A 501 43.92 44.27 -12.53
CA PRO A 501 43.69 45.63 -13.03
C PRO A 501 42.27 46.13 -12.73
N ALA A 502 41.26 45.26 -12.85
CA ALA A 502 39.87 45.61 -12.54
C ALA A 502 39.69 45.84 -11.04
N THR A 503 40.26 44.96 -10.19
CA THR A 503 40.22 45.09 -8.73
C THR A 503 40.85 46.39 -8.25
N LEU A 504 42.05 46.73 -8.73
CA LEU A 504 42.75 47.97 -8.37
C LEU A 504 42.00 49.21 -8.90
N GLY A 505 41.51 49.16 -10.14
CA GLY A 505 40.75 50.25 -10.74
C GLY A 505 39.45 50.54 -9.98
N PHE A 506 38.68 49.51 -9.69
CA PHE A 506 37.43 49.62 -8.94
C PHE A 506 37.67 50.08 -7.49
N ALA A 507 38.68 49.53 -6.82
CA ALA A 507 39.10 49.98 -5.50
C ALA A 507 39.55 51.45 -5.49
N ALA A 508 40.23 51.92 -6.54
CA ALA A 508 40.61 53.33 -6.67
C ALA A 508 39.39 54.25 -6.82
N VAL A 509 38.39 53.88 -7.61
CA VAL A 509 37.12 54.63 -7.74
C VAL A 509 36.39 54.66 -6.40
N THR A 510 36.31 53.51 -5.72
CA THR A 510 35.71 53.37 -4.38
C THR A 510 36.40 54.28 -3.37
N ALA A 511 37.73 54.24 -3.30
CA ALA A 511 38.53 55.04 -2.38
C ALA A 511 38.38 56.55 -2.67
N ALA A 512 38.31 56.95 -3.94
CA ALA A 512 38.06 58.34 -4.33
C ALA A 512 36.67 58.82 -3.86
N ALA A 513 35.62 58.02 -4.11
CA ALA A 513 34.26 58.32 -3.67
C ALA A 513 34.18 58.46 -2.14
N PHE A 514 34.70 57.48 -1.40
CA PHE A 514 34.73 57.53 0.07
C PHE A 514 35.53 58.71 0.60
N THR A 515 36.66 59.05 -0.04
CA THR A 515 37.45 60.23 0.34
C THR A 515 36.66 61.52 0.16
N ALA A 516 35.91 61.66 -0.94
CA ALA A 516 35.08 62.84 -1.18
C ALA A 516 33.91 62.95 -0.18
N ILE A 517 33.27 61.83 0.16
CA ILE A 517 32.21 61.78 1.18
C ILE A 517 32.76 62.22 2.54
N HIS A 518 33.92 61.70 2.96
CA HIS A 518 34.53 62.08 4.24
C HIS A 518 34.97 63.55 4.25
N TYR A 519 35.47 64.05 3.12
CA TYR A 519 35.77 65.46 2.96
C TYR A 519 34.51 66.32 3.15
N LEU A 520 33.39 65.94 2.52
CA LEU A 520 32.09 66.60 2.69
C LEU A 520 31.65 66.61 4.16
N LEU A 521 31.62 65.44 4.81
CA LEU A 521 31.18 65.31 6.20
C LEU A 521 32.01 66.18 7.15
N ARG A 522 33.33 66.21 6.94
CA ARG A 522 34.24 67.06 7.73
C ARG A 522 34.06 68.54 7.46
N GLN A 523 33.70 68.94 6.24
CA GLN A 523 33.41 70.33 5.92
C GLN A 523 32.05 70.78 6.45
N ALA A 524 31.02 69.94 6.36
CA ALA A 524 29.67 70.25 6.79
C ALA A 524 29.52 70.26 8.32
N PHE A 525 30.10 69.26 9.01
CA PHE A 525 29.87 69.02 10.43
C PHE A 525 31.13 69.19 11.31
N GLY A 526 32.27 69.57 10.73
CA GLY A 526 33.52 69.74 11.46
C GLY A 526 33.99 68.44 12.13
N ARG A 527 34.31 68.49 13.43
CA ARG A 527 34.72 67.29 14.19
C ARG A 527 33.59 66.28 14.35
N ALA A 528 32.34 66.74 14.43
CA ALA A 528 31.18 65.85 14.53
C ALA A 528 31.00 65.00 13.26
N GLY A 529 31.49 65.46 12.10
CA GLY A 529 31.47 64.69 10.85
C GLY A 529 32.19 63.36 10.92
N LEU A 530 33.15 63.18 11.85
CA LEU A 530 33.77 61.88 12.10
C LEU A 530 32.79 60.92 12.79
N VAL A 531 32.05 61.40 13.80
CA VAL A 531 31.04 60.59 14.49
C VAL A 531 29.92 60.21 13.53
N VAL A 532 29.49 61.16 12.68
CA VAL A 532 28.50 60.89 11.62
C VAL A 532 29.02 59.83 10.63
N SER A 533 30.28 59.87 10.23
CA SER A 533 30.86 58.82 9.36
C SER A 533 30.85 57.44 10.01
N LEU A 534 31.12 57.33 11.32
CA LEU A 534 31.08 56.05 12.01
C LEU A 534 29.65 55.48 12.13
N ILE A 535 28.67 56.33 12.41
CA ILE A 535 27.25 55.92 12.40
C ILE A 535 26.83 55.51 10.98
N LEU A 536 27.26 56.27 9.97
CA LEU A 536 26.98 55.96 8.57
C LEU A 536 27.66 54.64 8.16
N LEU A 537 28.88 54.36 8.61
CA LEU A 537 29.53 53.06 8.41
C LEU A 537 28.72 51.93 9.04
N ALA A 538 28.18 52.12 10.25
CA ALA A 538 27.37 51.11 10.92
C ALA A 538 26.07 50.81 10.17
N ILE A 539 25.34 51.85 9.75
CA ILE A 539 24.12 51.70 8.94
C ILE A 539 24.46 51.03 7.62
N GLN A 540 25.53 51.47 6.95
CA GLN A 540 25.98 50.88 5.69
C GLN A 540 26.40 49.42 5.84
N ALA A 541 27.10 49.07 6.91
CA ALA A 541 27.52 47.71 7.12
C ALA A 541 26.34 46.77 7.42
N ALA A 542 25.30 47.30 8.09
CA ALA A 542 24.05 46.60 8.35
C ALA A 542 23.12 46.54 7.11
N SER A 543 23.28 47.45 6.16
CA SER A 543 22.46 47.55 4.95
C SER A 543 23.14 47.05 3.67
N MET A 544 24.45 46.77 3.68
CA MET A 544 25.12 46.29 2.47
C MET A 544 24.77 44.83 2.23
N GLY A 545 24.27 44.55 1.02
CA GLY A 545 24.28 43.20 0.49
C GLY A 545 25.70 42.75 0.14
N GLY A 546 25.85 41.46 -0.16
CA GLY A 546 27.07 40.91 -0.76
C GLY A 546 27.28 39.46 -0.32
N VAL A 547 27.70 39.28 0.92
CA VAL A 547 27.85 37.93 1.50
C VAL A 547 26.47 37.30 1.76
N ILE A 548 25.47 38.09 2.17
CA ILE A 548 24.07 37.66 2.32
C ILE A 548 23.21 38.48 1.33
N PRO A 549 22.20 37.87 0.67
CA PRO A 549 21.16 38.57 -0.07
C PRO A 549 20.58 39.73 0.70
N LEU A 550 20.31 40.84 0.00
CA LEU A 550 19.65 42.00 0.63
C LEU A 550 18.27 41.61 1.19
N GLN A 551 17.60 40.64 0.58
CA GLN A 551 16.25 40.16 0.92
C GLN A 551 16.17 39.48 2.30
N LEU A 552 17.29 38.97 2.81
CA LEU A 552 17.39 38.35 4.13
C LEU A 552 17.54 39.38 5.26
N VAL A 553 17.97 40.61 4.95
CA VAL A 553 18.11 41.69 5.92
C VAL A 553 16.72 42.25 6.25
N ALA A 554 16.49 42.75 7.47
CA ALA A 554 15.19 43.35 7.82
C ALA A 554 14.79 44.52 6.88
N ALA A 555 13.50 44.62 6.56
CA ALA A 555 12.92 45.57 5.60
C ALA A 555 13.44 47.04 5.65
N PRO A 556 13.61 47.69 6.82
CA PRO A 556 14.12 49.07 6.85
C PRO A 556 15.55 49.21 6.31
N PHE A 557 16.38 48.20 6.46
CA PHE A 557 17.75 48.21 5.95
C PHE A 557 17.79 47.94 4.43
N GLN A 558 16.86 47.13 3.93
CA GLN A 558 16.65 46.92 2.48
C GLN A 558 16.31 48.23 1.78
N ALA A 559 15.35 48.99 2.33
CA ALA A 559 14.88 50.25 1.74
C ALA A 559 15.96 51.33 1.64
N ILE A 560 16.92 51.33 2.58
CA ILE A 560 17.99 52.35 2.63
C ILE A 560 19.22 51.93 1.79
N SER A 561 19.43 50.64 1.57
CA SER A 561 20.62 50.10 0.89
C SER A 561 20.96 50.76 -0.46
N PRO A 562 20.01 51.04 -1.37
CA PRO A 562 20.31 51.67 -2.66
C PRO A 562 20.89 53.09 -2.54
N PHE A 563 20.73 53.76 -1.39
CA PHE A 563 21.22 55.11 -1.15
C PHE A 563 22.61 55.15 -0.51
N LEU A 564 23.24 53.99 -0.36
CA LEU A 564 24.47 53.83 0.39
C LEU A 564 25.64 53.47 -0.54
N PRO A 565 26.75 54.22 -0.50
CA PRO A 565 27.88 53.96 -1.40
C PRO A 565 28.62 52.66 -1.08
N LEU A 566 28.59 52.16 0.17
CA LEU A 566 29.20 50.88 0.52
C LEU A 566 28.50 49.69 -0.16
N THR A 567 27.19 49.78 -0.42
CA THR A 567 26.41 48.75 -1.12
C THR A 567 26.99 48.47 -2.50
N TYR A 568 27.20 49.52 -3.30
CA TYR A 568 27.77 49.40 -4.64
C TYR A 568 29.25 49.00 -4.59
N ALA A 569 30.00 49.46 -3.60
CA ALA A 569 31.39 49.06 -3.44
C ALA A 569 31.53 47.56 -3.13
N ALA A 570 30.65 47.00 -2.29
CA ALA A 570 30.63 45.58 -1.98
C ALA A 570 30.18 44.73 -3.18
N SER A 571 29.04 45.07 -3.80
CA SER A 571 28.51 44.30 -4.94
C SER A 571 29.42 44.34 -6.17
N GLY A 572 29.99 45.52 -6.50
CA GLY A 572 30.92 45.62 -7.62
C GLY A 572 32.25 44.91 -7.37
N MET A 573 32.75 44.93 -6.13
CA MET A 573 33.94 44.16 -5.76
C MET A 573 33.66 42.65 -5.84
N GLN A 574 32.50 42.21 -5.38
CA GLN A 574 32.07 40.81 -5.48
C GLN A 574 31.95 40.34 -6.93
N ALA A 575 31.31 41.12 -7.81
CA ALA A 575 31.18 40.77 -9.23
C ALA A 575 32.56 40.61 -9.91
N ILE A 576 33.53 41.47 -9.57
CA ILE A 576 34.91 41.36 -10.07
C ILE A 576 35.60 40.11 -9.53
N ILE A 577 35.41 39.79 -8.24
CA ILE A 577 36.07 38.66 -7.59
C ILE A 577 35.49 37.33 -8.09
N ALA A 578 34.17 37.22 -8.22
CA ALA A 578 33.49 36.07 -8.79
C ALA A 578 33.80 35.88 -10.28
N GLY A 579 34.22 36.95 -10.98
CA GLY A 579 34.45 36.92 -12.43
C GLY A 579 33.17 36.94 -13.26
N GLY A 580 32.05 37.39 -12.66
CA GLY A 580 30.75 37.50 -13.31
C GLY A 580 30.67 38.59 -14.37
N ALA A 581 29.48 38.81 -14.91
CA ALA A 581 29.27 39.75 -16.01
C ALA A 581 29.83 41.16 -15.70
N PRO A 582 30.65 41.76 -16.59
CA PRO A 582 31.31 43.03 -16.31
C PRO A 582 30.31 44.18 -16.10
N GLY A 583 29.08 44.05 -16.62
CA GLY A 583 28.00 45.02 -16.44
C GLY A 583 27.70 45.34 -14.98
N LEU A 584 27.76 44.36 -14.08
CA LEU A 584 27.52 44.53 -12.64
C LEU A 584 28.58 45.44 -12.00
N ALA A 585 29.85 45.16 -12.28
CA ALA A 585 30.98 45.95 -11.81
C ALA A 585 30.96 47.39 -12.36
N TRP A 586 30.62 47.55 -13.66
CA TRP A 586 30.50 48.87 -14.29
C TRP A 586 29.34 49.69 -13.73
N GLY A 587 28.18 49.07 -13.51
CA GLY A 587 27.02 49.72 -12.89
C GLY A 587 27.34 50.22 -11.48
N ALA A 588 27.97 49.37 -10.66
CA ALA A 588 28.45 49.74 -9.33
C ALA A 588 29.47 50.88 -9.35
N ALA A 589 30.46 50.82 -10.26
CA ALA A 589 31.45 51.88 -10.42
C ALA A 589 30.80 53.20 -10.85
N GLY A 590 29.81 53.15 -11.75
CA GLY A 590 29.03 54.30 -12.18
C GLY A 590 28.34 55.00 -11.01
N MET A 591 27.70 54.23 -10.11
CA MET A 591 27.05 54.80 -8.94
C MET A 591 28.05 55.39 -7.93
N LEU A 592 29.21 54.75 -7.73
CA LEU A 592 30.29 55.31 -6.92
C LEU A 592 30.83 56.63 -7.49
N VAL A 593 30.92 56.76 -8.82
CA VAL A 593 31.27 58.03 -9.48
C VAL A 593 30.19 59.09 -9.25
N VAL A 594 28.91 58.72 -9.25
CA VAL A 594 27.82 59.64 -8.88
C VAL A 594 27.99 60.14 -7.44
N PHE A 595 28.24 59.25 -6.48
CA PHE A 595 28.52 59.64 -5.09
C PHE A 595 29.74 60.55 -4.96
N LEU A 596 30.82 60.26 -5.69
CA LEU A 596 32.01 61.10 -5.78
C LEU A 596 31.66 62.51 -6.25
N LEU A 597 31.01 62.64 -7.42
CA LEU A 597 30.69 63.93 -8.02
C LEU A 597 29.71 64.75 -7.16
N LEU A 598 28.67 64.12 -6.61
CA LEU A 598 27.73 64.76 -5.70
C LEU A 598 28.44 65.26 -4.44
N SER A 599 29.28 64.43 -3.83
CA SER A 599 30.04 64.81 -2.63
C SER A 599 30.98 65.99 -2.89
N LEU A 600 31.64 66.02 -4.04
CA LEU A 600 32.50 67.14 -4.45
C LEU A 600 31.70 68.42 -4.71
N ALA A 601 30.55 68.32 -5.39
CA ALA A 601 29.68 69.46 -5.69
C ALA A 601 29.13 70.09 -4.40
N VAL A 602 28.59 69.27 -3.49
CA VAL A 602 28.09 69.75 -2.19
C VAL A 602 29.24 70.32 -1.35
N SER A 603 30.39 69.66 -1.33
CA SER A 603 31.58 70.17 -0.62
C SER A 603 32.01 71.54 -1.12
N TYR A 604 31.98 71.77 -2.43
CA TYR A 604 32.27 73.06 -3.03
C TYR A 604 31.28 74.13 -2.57
N LEU A 605 29.97 73.83 -2.55
CA LEU A 605 28.92 74.74 -2.09
C LEU A 605 29.07 75.07 -0.61
N VAL A 606 29.28 74.08 0.25
CA VAL A 606 29.50 74.24 1.69
C VAL A 606 30.74 75.12 1.94
N THR A 607 31.84 74.87 1.23
CA THR A 607 33.07 75.65 1.36
C THR A 607 32.89 77.09 0.85
N ARG A 608 32.15 77.30 -0.25
CA ARG A 608 31.84 78.63 -0.78
C ARG A 608 31.00 79.43 0.23
N ARG A 609 30.01 78.80 0.85
CA ARG A 609 29.14 79.43 1.86
C ARG A 609 29.91 79.80 3.12
N SER A 610 30.74 78.91 3.65
CA SER A 610 31.53 79.16 4.85
C SER A 610 32.58 80.26 4.66
N ARG A 611 33.20 80.36 3.47
CA ARG A 611 34.12 81.46 3.12
C ARG A 611 33.42 82.82 3.04
N ARG A 612 32.23 82.90 2.43
CA ARG A 612 31.44 84.14 2.37
C ARG A 612 31.01 84.64 3.76
N ALA A 613 30.60 83.74 4.65
CA ALA A 613 30.23 84.11 6.01
C ALA A 613 31.44 84.65 6.81
N THR A 614 32.63 84.09 6.58
CA THR A 614 33.88 84.53 7.21
C THR A 614 34.34 85.88 6.68
N SER A 615 34.20 86.16 5.38
CA SER A 615 34.56 87.47 4.80
C SER A 615 33.64 88.62 5.23
N LEU A 616 32.43 88.31 5.68
CA LEU A 616 31.45 89.29 6.17
C LEU A 616 31.53 89.51 7.70
N GLY A 617 32.50 88.90 8.40
CA GLY A 617 32.68 89.07 9.86
C GLY A 617 31.62 88.41 10.74
N LEU A 618 30.77 87.54 10.17
CA LEU A 618 29.62 86.94 10.86
C LEU A 618 29.98 85.73 11.74
N VAL A 619 31.27 85.48 12.00
CA VAL A 619 31.74 84.37 12.85
C VAL A 619 32.66 84.94 13.96
N PRO A 620 32.32 84.81 15.25
CA PRO A 620 33.07 85.43 16.34
C PRO A 620 34.48 84.82 16.52
N GLY A 621 35.50 85.66 16.51
CA GLY A 621 36.90 85.29 16.78
C GLY A 621 37.17 85.19 18.28
N THR A 622 37.53 84.00 18.78
CA THR A 622 38.09 83.84 20.13
C THR A 622 39.59 84.18 20.11
N ALA A 623 40.01 85.16 20.90
CA ALA A 623 41.39 85.68 21.01
C ALA A 623 42.42 84.62 21.48
N PRO A 624 43.73 84.79 21.17
CA PRO A 624 44.78 83.85 21.57
C PRO A 624 45.19 84.03 23.04
N SER A 625 45.31 82.92 23.78
CA SER A 625 45.91 82.87 25.12
C SER A 625 47.43 82.76 25.02
N SER A 626 48.14 83.84 25.35
CA SER A 626 49.59 83.84 25.62
C SER A 626 49.84 83.32 27.04
N VAL A 627 50.47 82.15 27.18
CA VAL A 627 51.07 81.71 28.43
C VAL A 627 52.55 82.06 28.38
N ALA A 628 52.95 83.00 29.23
CA ALA A 628 54.34 83.35 29.48
C ALA A 628 55.00 82.29 30.37
N VAL A 629 56.24 81.94 30.01
CA VAL A 629 57.18 81.15 30.78
C VAL A 629 57.73 82.01 31.91
N ALA A 630 57.76 81.48 33.13
CA ALA A 630 58.61 81.96 34.21
C ALA A 630 59.26 80.75 34.89
N VAL A 631 60.55 80.92 35.19
CA VAL A 631 61.54 79.99 35.75
C VAL A 631 61.06 79.32 37.03
#